data_AF-A0A673HIU2-F1
#
_entry.id   AF-A0A673HIU2-F1
#
_cell.length_a   1.000
_cell.length_b   1.000
_cell.length_c   1.000
_cell.angle_alpha   90.00
_cell.angle_beta   90.00
_cell.angle_gamma   90.00
#
_symmetry.space_group_name_H-M   'P 1'
#
loop_
_entity.id
_entity.type
_entity.pdbx_description
1 polymer ?
#
loop_
_entity_poly.entity_id
_entity_poly.type
_entity_poly.pdbx_seq_one_letter_code
_entity_poly.pdbx_strand_id
1 'polypeptide(L)'
;MASSSVVSEKSLTCSICLDVFTDPVTTSCGHNFCMVCIRSHRDCSPCTRCPLCGKAFDSKQDFNINRTIKEFAEGIKRKRIQEKAEVSCDSCPKKKMRTAIKSCLHCGTSFCESHLEPHKTAEKLMKHKLINPVKNLEEYICKNHERPLDLYCKDDQTAICQFCIESDHRNHNTVPLETESLVIISNILKELNEEIVELKRRQTELEQLSHPMDFTQVRLSHQTMVRNNATCTLGKEGFSSQKFYYEVQVSGMEWDLGVAKESIDRKGDIGLNPENGYWTIWLRNRDEYAANDRTPVPLTLKEKPVKVGVFVDFEGGLISFYDVEARYHIYSFTGQSFPENLYPYFSPGECKKGQNSHPLIITPVDSVE
;
A
#
# COMPACT_ATOMS: atom_id res chain seq x y z
N MET A 1 25.72 29.89 -10.19
CA MET A 1 25.86 28.42 -10.23
C MET A 1 25.76 27.89 -8.82
N ALA A 2 24.71 27.15 -8.50
CA ALA A 2 24.65 26.33 -7.28
C ALA A 2 24.14 24.96 -7.74
N SER A 3 25.07 24.03 -7.86
CA SER A 3 24.78 22.64 -8.21
C SER A 3 23.99 22.02 -7.06
N SER A 4 22.66 22.00 -7.18
CA SER A 4 21.81 21.12 -6.40
C SER A 4 22.17 19.68 -6.80
N SER A 5 23.15 19.09 -6.11
CA SER A 5 23.44 17.66 -6.23
C SER A 5 22.19 16.90 -5.81
N VAL A 6 21.41 16.45 -6.79
CA VAL A 6 20.24 15.61 -6.57
C VAL A 6 20.76 14.30 -5.98
N VAL A 7 20.75 14.19 -4.65
CA VAL A 7 21.04 12.93 -3.97
C VAL A 7 19.94 11.96 -4.38
N SER A 8 20.29 10.93 -5.15
CA SER A 8 19.35 9.91 -5.60
C SER A 8 18.73 9.23 -4.38
N GLU A 9 17.41 9.05 -4.36
CA GLU A 9 16.69 8.40 -3.26
C GLU A 9 17.25 7.01 -2.92
N LYS A 10 17.72 6.26 -3.93
CA LYS A 10 18.37 4.96 -3.79
C LYS A 10 19.67 5.00 -2.96
N SER A 11 20.32 6.17 -2.84
CA SER A 11 21.54 6.31 -2.03
C SER A 11 21.27 6.53 -0.53
N LEU A 12 20.00 6.78 -0.17
CA LEU A 12 19.55 7.04 1.21
C LEU A 12 18.61 5.96 1.75
N THR A 13 18.60 4.78 1.13
CA THR A 13 17.82 3.62 1.57
C THR A 13 18.66 2.65 2.38
N CYS A 14 18.08 2.13 3.46
CA CYS A 14 18.68 1.07 4.25
C CYS A 14 18.55 -0.28 3.54
N SER A 15 19.63 -1.04 3.41
CA SER A 15 19.59 -2.37 2.75
C SER A 15 18.92 -3.48 3.57
N ILE A 16 18.54 -3.20 4.82
CA ILE A 16 17.81 -4.14 5.68
C ILE A 16 16.31 -3.97 5.46
N CYS A 17 15.75 -2.79 5.79
CA CYS A 17 14.31 -2.53 5.63
C CYS A 17 13.93 -2.05 4.22
N LEU A 18 14.93 -1.80 3.35
CA LEU A 18 14.77 -1.28 1.99
C LEU A 18 14.01 0.06 1.91
N ASP A 19 14.02 0.84 2.99
CA ASP A 19 13.34 2.14 3.11
C ASP A 19 14.32 3.26 3.49
N VAL A 20 13.93 4.51 3.26
CA VAL A 20 14.72 5.72 3.54
C VAL A 20 15.14 5.74 5.01
N PHE A 21 16.42 5.99 5.30
CA PHE A 21 17.00 5.85 6.63
C PHE A 21 16.19 6.51 7.76
N THR A 22 16.05 5.81 8.90
CA THR A 22 15.58 6.38 10.18
C THR A 22 16.70 6.17 11.18
N ASP A 23 17.16 7.26 11.78
CA ASP A 23 18.32 7.26 12.67
C ASP A 23 19.49 6.43 12.08
N PRO A 24 20.00 6.82 10.89
CA PRO A 24 21.06 6.09 10.22
C PRO A 24 22.31 5.99 11.09
N VAL A 25 22.97 4.83 11.05
CA VAL A 25 24.24 4.54 11.69
C VAL A 25 25.24 4.20 10.61
N THR A 26 26.45 4.77 10.69
CA THR A 26 27.58 4.37 9.86
C THR A 26 28.44 3.37 10.63
N THR A 27 28.58 2.17 10.08
CA THR A 27 29.44 1.11 10.66
C THR A 27 30.92 1.39 10.35
N SER A 28 31.85 0.74 11.07
CA SER A 28 33.30 0.89 10.84
C SER A 28 33.73 0.46 9.43
N CYS A 29 32.95 -0.39 8.76
CA CYS A 29 33.16 -0.75 7.36
C CYS A 29 32.62 0.26 6.35
N GLY A 30 32.06 1.39 6.80
CA GLY A 30 31.54 2.48 5.96
C GLY A 30 30.08 2.32 5.49
N HIS A 31 29.44 1.18 5.75
CA HIS A 31 28.05 0.95 5.37
C HIS A 31 27.06 1.58 6.36
N ASN A 32 25.91 2.00 5.82
CA ASN A 32 24.88 2.73 6.54
C ASN A 32 23.60 1.89 6.72
N PHE A 33 23.03 1.90 7.91
CA PHE A 33 21.81 1.16 8.26
C PHE A 33 20.94 1.98 9.21
N CYS A 34 19.64 1.71 9.30
CA CYS A 34 18.85 2.28 10.41
C CYS A 34 19.34 1.71 11.75
N MET A 35 19.38 2.53 12.81
CA MET A 35 19.82 2.12 14.15
C MET A 35 19.10 0.85 14.63
N VAL A 36 17.76 0.82 14.51
CA VAL A 36 16.96 -0.34 14.93
C VAL A 36 17.35 -1.57 14.12
N CYS A 37 17.44 -1.44 12.79
CA CYS A 37 17.79 -2.55 11.90
C CYS A 37 19.16 -3.17 12.24
N ILE A 38 20.19 -2.35 12.47
CA ILE A 38 21.55 -2.85 12.72
C ILE A 38 21.72 -3.42 14.15
N ARG A 39 20.99 -2.88 15.14
CA ARG A 39 20.94 -3.45 16.50
C ARG A 39 20.25 -4.81 16.51
N SER A 40 19.05 -4.90 15.93
CA SER A 40 18.32 -6.16 15.81
C SER A 40 19.10 -7.23 15.06
N HIS A 41 19.89 -6.84 14.04
CA HIS A 41 20.81 -7.75 13.37
C HIS A 41 21.90 -8.26 14.31
N ARG A 42 22.58 -7.36 15.04
CA ARG A 42 23.68 -7.72 15.97
C ARG A 42 23.24 -8.66 17.09
N ASP A 43 22.01 -8.49 17.60
CA ASP A 43 21.49 -9.23 18.75
C ASP A 43 21.07 -10.68 18.40
N CYS A 44 21.05 -11.05 17.11
CA CYS A 44 20.88 -12.43 16.68
C CYS A 44 22.21 -13.20 16.75
N SER A 45 22.30 -14.33 17.44
CA SER A 45 23.45 -15.23 17.30
C SER A 45 23.39 -15.93 15.93
N PRO A 46 24.43 -15.94 15.05
CA PRO A 46 25.80 -15.44 15.19
C PRO A 46 26.10 -14.19 14.32
N CYS A 47 25.19 -13.22 14.28
CA CYS A 47 25.17 -12.06 13.37
C CYS A 47 26.04 -10.89 13.88
N THR A 48 27.31 -11.14 14.20
CA THR A 48 28.28 -10.09 14.61
C THR A 48 28.97 -9.41 13.42
N ARG A 49 28.38 -9.48 12.22
CA ARG A 49 29.02 -9.07 10.96
C ARG A 49 28.11 -8.11 10.18
N CYS A 50 28.71 -7.25 9.38
CA CYS A 50 27.99 -6.33 8.51
C CYS A 50 27.13 -7.10 7.49
N PRO A 51 25.83 -6.78 7.37
CA PRO A 51 24.94 -7.41 6.39
C PRO A 51 25.36 -7.24 4.92
N LEU A 52 26.10 -6.18 4.59
CA LEU A 52 26.46 -5.85 3.22
C LEU A 52 27.80 -6.45 2.77
N CYS A 53 28.82 -6.42 3.64
CA CYS A 53 30.17 -6.87 3.28
C CYS A 53 30.71 -8.00 4.16
N GLY A 54 29.95 -8.43 5.15
CA GLY A 54 30.35 -9.50 6.06
C GLY A 54 31.54 -9.16 6.94
N LYS A 55 32.02 -7.91 7.06
CA LYS A 55 33.09 -7.56 8.02
C LYS A 55 32.57 -7.64 9.45
N ALA A 56 33.36 -8.18 10.38
CA ALA A 56 32.97 -8.24 11.79
C ALA A 56 32.81 -6.83 12.38
N PHE A 57 31.84 -6.66 13.28
CA PHE A 57 31.71 -5.44 14.07
C PHE A 57 32.78 -5.41 15.16
N ASP A 58 33.26 -4.21 15.50
CA ASP A 58 34.06 -4.03 16.69
C ASP A 58 33.20 -4.29 17.93
N SER A 59 33.60 -5.26 18.74
CA SER A 59 32.85 -5.73 19.91
C SER A 59 32.64 -4.65 20.99
N LYS A 60 33.34 -3.50 20.88
CA LYS A 60 33.39 -2.43 21.88
C LYS A 60 32.69 -1.12 21.49
N GLN A 61 32.20 -0.96 20.26
CA GLN A 61 31.57 0.31 19.85
C GLN A 61 30.04 0.23 19.83
N ASP A 62 29.41 1.14 20.56
CA ASP A 62 28.00 1.46 20.37
C ASP A 62 27.80 2.17 19.03
N PHE A 63 26.75 1.77 18.32
CA PHE A 63 26.31 2.43 17.10
C PHE A 63 25.85 3.85 17.39
N ASN A 64 26.43 4.84 16.71
CA ASN A 64 26.07 6.25 16.82
C ASN A 64 25.30 6.72 15.58
N ILE A 65 24.32 7.60 15.79
CA ILE A 65 23.51 8.14 14.69
C ILE A 65 24.35 9.12 13.86
N ASN A 66 24.43 8.88 12.55
CA ASN A 66 24.98 9.80 11.57
C ASN A 66 23.96 10.93 11.30
N ARG A 67 24.18 12.08 11.95
CA ARG A 67 23.29 13.25 11.85
C ARG A 67 23.19 13.79 10.43
N THR A 68 24.29 13.79 9.67
CA THR A 68 24.31 14.29 8.29
C THR A 68 23.42 13.44 7.38
N ILE A 69 23.54 12.11 7.43
CA ILE A 69 22.66 11.23 6.64
C ILE A 69 21.21 11.34 7.11
N LYS A 70 20.97 11.55 8.42
CA LYS A 70 19.63 11.76 8.97
C LYS A 70 18.96 12.99 8.38
N GLU A 71 19.67 14.12 8.32
CA GLU A 71 19.15 15.37 7.74
C GLU A 71 18.73 15.20 6.28
N PHE A 72 19.55 14.51 5.47
CA PHE A 72 19.21 14.21 4.08
C PHE A 72 18.01 13.26 3.96
N ALA A 73 17.95 12.20 4.77
CA ALA A 73 16.85 11.24 4.77
C ALA A 73 15.51 11.87 5.19
N GLU A 74 15.52 12.79 6.17
CA GLU A 74 14.34 13.56 6.56
C GLU A 74 13.85 14.48 5.45
N GLY A 75 14.75 15.03 4.63
CA GLY A 75 14.40 15.82 3.45
C GLY A 75 13.54 15.04 2.46
N ILE A 76 13.88 13.78 2.18
CA ILE A 76 13.11 12.91 1.29
C ILE A 76 11.75 12.54 1.91
N LYS A 77 11.73 12.20 3.19
CA LYS A 77 10.47 11.87 3.90
C LYS A 77 9.48 13.04 3.89
N ARG A 78 9.94 14.28 4.08
CA ARG A 78 9.09 15.47 3.99
C ARG A 78 8.43 15.62 2.61
N LYS A 79 9.15 15.30 1.53
CA LYS A 79 8.59 15.32 0.17
C LYS A 79 7.49 14.28 -0.01
N ARG A 80 7.70 13.03 0.44
CA ARG A 80 6.67 11.96 0.39
C ARG A 80 5.37 12.36 1.10
N ILE A 81 5.47 13.06 2.24
CA ILE A 81 4.30 13.56 3.00
C ILE A 81 3.57 14.68 2.25
N GLN A 82 4.29 15.57 1.57
CA GLN A 82 3.68 16.65 0.78
C GLN A 82 2.89 16.11 -0.42
N GLU A 83 3.34 15.04 -1.05
CA GLU A 83 2.64 14.41 -2.18
C GLU A 83 1.38 13.65 -1.73
N LYS A 84 1.39 13.05 -0.53
CA LYS A 84 0.23 12.43 0.13
C LYS A 84 -0.72 13.42 0.83
N ALA A 85 -0.45 14.72 0.83
CA ALA A 85 -1.14 15.67 1.70
C ALA A 85 -2.67 15.76 1.45
N GLU A 86 -3.42 15.60 2.54
CA GLU A 86 -4.87 15.80 2.63
C GLU A 86 -5.25 17.27 2.34
N VAL A 87 -6.46 17.51 1.80
CA VAL A 87 -6.98 18.86 1.53
C VAL A 87 -7.06 19.66 2.82
N SER A 88 -6.46 20.86 2.84
CA SER A 88 -6.46 21.73 4.02
C SER A 88 -7.73 22.56 4.15
N CYS A 89 -8.07 22.96 5.37
CA CYS A 89 -9.15 23.91 5.63
C CYS A 89 -8.72 25.34 5.31
N ASP A 90 -9.50 26.01 4.47
CA ASP A 90 -9.21 27.38 3.98
C ASP A 90 -9.50 28.46 5.02
N SER A 91 -10.39 28.19 5.98
CA SER A 91 -10.80 29.15 7.01
C SER A 91 -9.93 29.13 8.26
N CYS A 92 -9.02 28.16 8.38
CA CYS A 92 -8.09 28.12 9.51
C CYS A 92 -7.00 29.19 9.36
N PRO A 93 -6.58 29.85 10.46
CA PRO A 93 -5.37 30.67 10.44
C PRO A 93 -4.18 29.82 9.99
N LYS A 94 -3.29 30.35 9.13
CA LYS A 94 -2.14 29.61 8.58
C LYS A 94 -1.27 28.90 9.63
N LYS A 95 -1.27 29.38 10.88
CA LYS A 95 -0.54 28.79 12.03
C LYS A 95 -1.26 27.59 12.70
N LYS A 96 -2.52 27.32 12.35
CA LYS A 96 -3.37 26.22 12.87
C LYS A 96 -4.19 25.59 11.74
N MET A 97 -3.57 25.39 10.58
CA MET A 97 -4.21 24.80 9.40
C MET A 97 -4.57 23.34 9.70
N ARG A 98 -5.87 23.03 9.70
CA ARG A 98 -6.40 21.69 9.96
C ARG A 98 -6.79 21.02 8.63
N THR A 99 -6.83 19.69 8.60
CA THR A 99 -7.40 18.94 7.46
C THR A 99 -8.88 19.29 7.28
N ALA A 100 -9.31 19.47 6.03
CA ALA A 100 -10.70 19.62 5.67
C ALA A 100 -11.41 18.26 5.62
N ILE A 101 -12.66 18.23 6.11
CA ILE A 101 -13.51 17.04 6.11
C ILE A 101 -14.64 17.11 5.07
N LYS A 102 -15.00 18.33 4.65
CA LYS A 102 -15.95 18.60 3.58
C LYS A 102 -15.56 19.87 2.82
N SER A 103 -15.93 19.91 1.55
CA SER A 103 -15.90 21.14 0.75
C SER A 103 -17.32 21.60 0.45
N CYS A 104 -17.52 22.91 0.39
CA CYS A 104 -18.80 23.51 0.06
C CYS A 104 -18.77 24.08 -1.35
N LEU A 105 -19.63 23.55 -2.23
CA LEU A 105 -19.71 24.03 -3.61
C LEU A 105 -20.25 25.46 -3.71
N HIS A 106 -21.05 25.89 -2.74
CA HIS A 106 -21.60 27.25 -2.74
C HIS A 106 -20.60 28.29 -2.23
N CYS A 107 -19.65 27.88 -1.38
CA CYS A 107 -18.63 28.79 -0.85
C CYS A 107 -17.34 28.73 -1.65
N GLY A 108 -17.10 27.65 -2.42
CA GLY A 108 -15.83 27.43 -3.10
C GLY A 108 -14.68 27.17 -2.12
N THR A 109 -14.97 26.67 -0.91
CA THR A 109 -13.97 26.48 0.15
C THR A 109 -14.13 25.14 0.86
N SER A 110 -13.02 24.68 1.45
CA SER A 110 -12.88 23.45 2.22
C SER A 110 -12.79 23.73 3.71
N PHE A 111 -13.50 22.93 4.52
CA PHE A 111 -13.69 23.17 5.95
C PHE A 111 -13.27 21.98 6.80
N CYS A 112 -12.56 22.24 7.89
CA CYS A 112 -12.42 21.31 9.01
C CYS A 112 -13.70 21.31 9.86
N GLU A 113 -13.86 20.34 10.77
CA GLU A 113 -15.07 20.16 11.59
C GLU A 113 -15.59 21.46 12.19
N SER A 114 -14.74 22.25 12.85
CA SER A 114 -15.16 23.49 13.52
C SER A 114 -15.68 24.57 12.57
N HIS A 115 -15.19 24.62 11.33
CA HIS A 115 -15.65 25.57 10.33
C HIS A 115 -16.80 25.01 9.48
N LEU A 116 -17.07 23.71 9.56
CA LEU A 116 -18.22 23.08 8.93
C LEU A 116 -19.49 23.21 9.79
N GLU A 117 -19.37 23.31 11.11
CA GLU A 117 -20.51 23.44 12.04
C GLU A 117 -21.58 24.48 11.62
N PRO A 118 -21.23 25.69 11.15
CA PRO A 118 -22.23 26.65 10.66
C PRO A 118 -23.04 26.13 9.47
N HIS A 119 -22.46 25.28 8.61
CA HIS A 119 -23.19 24.66 7.49
C HIS A 119 -24.15 23.56 7.95
N LYS A 120 -23.98 23.03 9.16
CA LYS A 120 -24.89 22.03 9.73
C LYS A 120 -25.98 22.66 10.61
N THR A 121 -25.73 23.85 11.15
CA THR A 121 -26.55 24.45 12.22
C THR A 121 -27.25 25.75 11.82
N ALA A 122 -26.67 26.56 10.93
CA ALA A 122 -27.25 27.83 10.53
C ALA A 122 -28.25 27.65 9.37
N GLU A 123 -29.49 28.12 9.55
CA GLU A 123 -30.59 27.97 8.60
C GLU A 123 -30.23 28.41 7.16
N LYS A 124 -29.44 29.47 7.02
CA LYS A 124 -28.99 30.00 5.72
C LYS A 124 -27.96 29.10 5.02
N LEU A 125 -27.16 28.35 5.78
CA LEU A 125 -26.03 27.57 5.26
C LEU A 125 -26.35 26.08 5.14
N MET A 126 -27.39 25.58 5.82
CA MET A 126 -27.84 24.18 5.69
C MET A 126 -28.26 23.80 4.27
N LYS A 127 -28.61 24.78 3.44
CA LYS A 127 -28.96 24.57 2.03
C LYS A 127 -27.73 24.45 1.12
N HIS A 128 -26.53 24.70 1.64
CA HIS A 128 -25.32 24.59 0.85
C HIS A 128 -24.97 23.12 0.59
N LYS A 129 -24.67 22.81 -0.67
CA LYS A 129 -24.22 21.48 -1.09
C LYS A 129 -22.79 21.21 -0.64
N LEU A 130 -22.64 20.21 0.22
CA LEU A 130 -21.36 19.75 0.78
C LEU A 130 -20.93 18.45 0.11
N ILE A 131 -19.66 18.37 -0.31
CA ILE A 131 -19.03 17.19 -0.90
C ILE A 131 -17.80 16.77 -0.11
N ASN A 132 -17.22 15.62 -0.45
CA ASN A 132 -15.92 15.23 0.10
C ASN A 132 -14.84 16.26 -0.29
N PRO A 133 -13.77 16.40 0.51
CA PRO A 133 -12.72 17.36 0.22
C PRO A 133 -12.08 17.10 -1.14
N VAL A 134 -12.09 18.10 -2.01
CA VAL A 134 -11.45 18.04 -3.32
C VAL A 134 -10.35 19.10 -3.41
N LYS A 135 -9.25 18.78 -4.07
CA LYS A 135 -8.12 19.71 -4.26
C LYS A 135 -8.51 20.88 -5.17
N ASN A 136 -9.32 20.62 -6.20
CA ASN A 136 -9.72 21.59 -7.21
C ASN A 136 -11.24 21.83 -7.15
N LEU A 137 -11.69 22.76 -6.31
CA LEU A 137 -13.11 23.13 -6.25
C LEU A 137 -13.58 23.86 -7.52
N GLU A 138 -12.67 24.52 -8.24
CA GLU A 138 -12.95 25.28 -9.45
C GLU A 138 -13.58 24.43 -10.57
N GLU A 139 -13.27 23.12 -10.62
CA GLU A 139 -13.84 22.20 -11.61
C GLU A 139 -15.34 21.94 -11.41
N TYR A 140 -15.86 22.21 -10.20
CA TYR A 140 -17.27 22.02 -9.84
C TYR A 140 -18.09 23.31 -9.96
N ILE A 141 -17.46 24.40 -10.39
CA ILE A 141 -18.08 25.73 -10.49
C ILE A 141 -18.14 26.15 -11.96
N CYS A 142 -19.33 26.56 -12.38
CA CYS A 142 -19.53 27.14 -13.70
C CYS A 142 -18.68 28.41 -13.85
N LYS A 143 -17.79 28.43 -14.84
CA LYS A 143 -16.90 29.57 -15.11
C LYS A 143 -17.63 30.85 -15.50
N ASN A 144 -18.83 30.75 -16.07
CA ASN A 144 -19.59 31.90 -16.56
C ASN A 144 -20.46 32.54 -15.46
N HIS A 145 -20.95 31.73 -14.52
CA HIS A 145 -21.95 32.15 -13.54
C HIS A 145 -21.47 32.05 -12.08
N GLU A 146 -20.29 31.48 -11.84
CA GLU A 146 -19.71 31.27 -10.51
C GLU A 146 -20.66 30.51 -9.56
N ARG A 147 -21.38 29.53 -10.12
CA ARG A 147 -22.35 28.69 -9.40
C ARG A 147 -22.03 27.21 -9.56
N PRO A 148 -22.44 26.35 -8.61
CA PRO A 148 -22.24 24.92 -8.72
C PRO A 148 -22.79 24.35 -10.03
N LEU A 149 -22.05 23.39 -10.58
CA LEU A 149 -22.52 22.57 -11.69
C LEU A 149 -23.47 21.50 -11.12
N ASP A 150 -24.77 21.70 -11.34
CA ASP A 150 -25.83 20.83 -10.81
C ASP A 150 -26.64 20.14 -11.92
N LEU A 151 -26.35 20.46 -13.19
CA LEU A 151 -27.05 19.92 -14.35
C LEU A 151 -26.07 19.35 -15.37
N TYR A 152 -26.56 18.42 -16.18
CA TYR A 152 -25.86 17.87 -17.34
C TYR A 152 -26.65 18.15 -18.61
N CYS A 153 -26.01 18.80 -19.58
CA CYS A 153 -26.57 19.00 -20.91
C CYS A 153 -26.25 17.80 -21.79
N LYS A 154 -27.27 17.07 -22.26
CA LYS A 154 -27.08 15.88 -23.10
C LYS A 154 -26.63 16.21 -24.52
N ASP A 155 -27.10 17.34 -25.06
CA ASP A 155 -26.76 17.75 -26.43
C ASP A 155 -25.28 18.13 -26.54
N ASP A 156 -24.77 18.92 -25.59
CA ASP A 156 -23.36 19.38 -25.57
C ASP A 156 -22.43 18.49 -24.75
N GLN A 157 -22.96 17.46 -24.10
CA GLN A 157 -22.23 16.53 -23.22
C GLN A 157 -21.36 17.23 -22.17
N THR A 158 -21.91 18.27 -21.52
CA THR A 158 -21.17 19.07 -20.53
C THR A 158 -21.99 19.34 -19.29
N ALA A 159 -21.32 19.42 -18.15
CA ALA A 159 -21.92 19.87 -16.91
C ALA A 159 -22.12 21.39 -16.92
N ILE A 160 -23.28 21.85 -16.47
CA ILE A 160 -23.69 23.26 -16.46
C ILE A 160 -24.35 23.62 -15.12
N CYS A 161 -24.51 24.92 -14.85
CA CYS A 161 -25.29 25.39 -13.70
C CYS A 161 -26.73 25.74 -14.12
N GLN A 162 -27.61 25.98 -13.15
CA GLN A 162 -29.03 26.33 -13.39
C GLN A 162 -29.23 27.57 -14.28
N PHE A 163 -28.30 28.54 -14.26
CA PHE A 163 -28.41 29.76 -15.06
C PHE A 163 -28.00 29.58 -16.52
N CYS A 164 -27.22 28.53 -16.83
CA CYS A 164 -26.86 28.21 -18.21
C CYS A 164 -28.08 27.84 -19.07
N ILE A 165 -29.19 27.40 -18.46
CA ILE A 165 -30.45 27.14 -19.18
C ILE A 165 -31.12 28.45 -19.59
N GLU A 166 -30.90 29.57 -18.89
CA GLU A 166 -31.50 30.84 -19.27
C GLU A 166 -30.77 31.51 -20.45
N SER A 167 -29.54 31.05 -20.75
CA SER A 167 -28.68 31.56 -21.82
C SER A 167 -28.41 30.49 -22.89
N ASP A 168 -27.23 29.87 -22.85
CA ASP A 168 -26.64 29.09 -23.94
C ASP A 168 -27.32 27.73 -24.15
N HIS A 169 -28.02 27.21 -23.13
CA HIS A 169 -28.64 25.88 -23.14
C HIS A 169 -30.18 25.93 -23.04
N ARG A 170 -30.82 27.02 -23.47
CA ARG A 170 -32.26 27.27 -23.27
C ARG A 170 -33.20 26.23 -23.84
N ASN A 171 -32.80 25.59 -24.93
CA ASN A 171 -33.60 24.57 -25.61
C ASN A 171 -32.91 23.20 -25.62
N HIS A 172 -31.84 23.03 -24.85
CA HIS A 172 -31.12 21.77 -24.79
C HIS A 172 -31.76 20.85 -23.75
N ASN A 173 -31.64 19.55 -23.99
CA ASN A 173 -32.03 18.50 -23.08
C ASN A 173 -31.07 18.49 -21.88
N THR A 174 -31.53 19.06 -20.78
CA THR A 174 -30.79 19.15 -19.53
C THR A 174 -31.44 18.27 -18.49
N VAL A 175 -30.62 17.54 -17.75
CA VAL A 175 -31.05 16.68 -16.65
C VAL A 175 -30.24 17.02 -15.39
N PRO A 176 -30.77 16.77 -14.18
CA PRO A 176 -29.97 16.88 -12.97
C PRO A 176 -28.71 16.02 -13.05
N LEU A 177 -27.56 16.59 -12.68
CA LEU A 177 -26.27 15.91 -12.76
C LEU A 177 -26.26 14.67 -11.84
N GLU A 178 -26.93 14.72 -10.69
CA GLU A 178 -27.09 13.53 -9.84
C GLU A 178 -27.87 12.42 -10.54
N THR A 179 -28.94 12.75 -11.26
CA THR A 179 -29.75 11.73 -11.95
C THR A 179 -28.97 11.05 -13.07
N GLU A 180 -28.27 11.83 -13.91
CA GLU A 180 -27.48 11.24 -15.00
C GLU A 180 -26.29 10.45 -14.47
N SER A 181 -25.61 10.96 -13.44
CA SER A 181 -24.51 10.24 -12.80
C SER A 181 -24.97 8.93 -12.17
N LEU A 182 -26.17 8.87 -11.57
CA LEU A 182 -26.74 7.62 -11.07
C LEU A 182 -27.05 6.62 -12.19
N VAL A 183 -27.52 7.06 -13.36
CA VAL A 183 -27.72 6.18 -14.52
C VAL A 183 -26.39 5.63 -15.01
N ILE A 184 -25.37 6.47 -15.16
CA ILE A 184 -24.02 6.05 -15.56
C ILE A 184 -23.46 5.05 -14.55
N ILE A 185 -23.52 5.36 -13.25
CA ILE A 185 -23.06 4.47 -12.18
C ILE A 185 -23.84 3.14 -12.24
N SER A 186 -25.16 3.17 -12.40
CA SER A 186 -25.99 1.96 -12.49
C SER A 186 -25.62 1.09 -13.69
N ASN A 187 -25.36 1.69 -14.85
CA ASN A 187 -24.96 0.95 -16.05
C ASN A 187 -23.58 0.32 -15.86
N ILE A 188 -22.60 1.08 -15.35
CA ILE A 188 -21.26 0.57 -15.04
C ILE A 188 -21.33 -0.55 -14.00
N LEU A 189 -22.13 -0.40 -12.94
CA LEU A 189 -22.30 -1.43 -11.92
C LEU A 189 -22.93 -2.70 -12.51
N LYS A 190 -23.88 -2.56 -13.43
CA LYS A 190 -24.51 -3.70 -14.11
C LYS A 190 -23.51 -4.43 -14.99
N GLU A 191 -22.77 -3.71 -15.84
CA GLU A 191 -21.72 -4.27 -16.70
C GLU A 191 -20.64 -4.97 -15.86
N LEU A 192 -20.18 -4.32 -14.79
CA LEU A 192 -19.20 -4.89 -13.87
C LEU A 192 -19.73 -6.15 -13.18
N ASN A 193 -21.02 -6.18 -12.81
CA ASN A 193 -21.61 -7.35 -12.18
C ASN A 193 -21.77 -8.53 -13.15
N GLU A 194 -22.13 -8.27 -14.41
CA GLU A 194 -22.16 -9.30 -15.46
C GLU A 194 -20.75 -9.88 -15.69
N GLU A 195 -19.73 -9.03 -15.71
CA GLU A 195 -18.34 -9.45 -15.82
C GLU A 195 -17.87 -10.25 -14.59
N ILE A 196 -18.22 -9.84 -13.36
CA ILE A 196 -17.94 -10.59 -12.13
C ILE A 196 -18.57 -11.99 -12.17
N VAL A 197 -19.81 -12.12 -12.65
CA VAL A 197 -20.50 -13.41 -12.75
C VAL A 197 -19.75 -14.34 -13.71
N GLU A 198 -19.34 -13.83 -14.88
CA GLU A 198 -18.59 -14.62 -15.86
C GLU A 198 -17.17 -14.98 -15.34
N LEU A 199 -16.49 -14.05 -14.66
CA LEU A 199 -15.19 -14.30 -14.02
C LEU A 199 -15.29 -15.37 -12.93
N LYS A 200 -16.32 -15.32 -12.08
CA LYS A 200 -16.56 -16.36 -11.06
C LYS A 200 -16.83 -17.72 -11.69
N ARG A 201 -17.61 -17.78 -12.77
CA ARG A 201 -17.87 -19.03 -13.51
C ARG A 201 -16.56 -19.64 -14.03
N ARG A 202 -15.72 -18.82 -14.68
CA ARG A 202 -14.39 -19.23 -15.15
C ARG A 202 -13.47 -19.65 -14.01
N GLN A 203 -13.52 -18.95 -12.87
CA GLN A 203 -12.74 -19.32 -11.69
C GLN A 203 -13.11 -20.71 -11.17
N THR A 204 -14.42 -21.02 -11.04
CA THR A 204 -14.87 -22.35 -10.64
C THR A 204 -14.49 -23.44 -11.65
N GLU A 205 -14.54 -23.12 -12.95
CA GLU A 205 -14.08 -24.03 -14.01
C GLU A 205 -12.55 -24.29 -13.91
N LEU A 206 -11.74 -23.27 -13.59
CA LEU A 206 -10.29 -23.40 -13.40
C LEU A 206 -9.91 -24.17 -12.12
N GLU A 207 -10.63 -23.98 -11.02
CA GLU A 207 -10.44 -24.72 -9.76
C GLU A 207 -10.73 -26.22 -9.94
N GLN A 208 -11.68 -26.58 -10.81
CA GLN A 208 -11.97 -27.98 -11.16
C GLN A 208 -10.91 -28.60 -12.08
N LEU A 209 -10.17 -27.79 -12.84
CA LEU A 209 -9.09 -28.23 -13.72
C LEU A 209 -7.72 -28.29 -13.02
N SER A 210 -7.57 -27.73 -11.82
CA SER A 210 -6.30 -27.73 -11.10
C SER A 210 -6.05 -29.05 -10.34
N HIS A 211 -5.34 -29.98 -10.99
CA HIS A 211 -4.35 -30.90 -10.42
C HIS A 211 -3.11 -30.84 -11.31
N PRO A 212 -1.90 -31.16 -10.79
CA PRO A 212 -0.87 -30.18 -10.37
C PRO A 212 -0.60 -29.07 -11.41
N MET A 213 -0.46 -27.82 -10.94
CA MET A 213 -0.32 -26.64 -11.78
C MET A 213 1.01 -26.58 -12.52
N ASP A 214 0.91 -26.42 -13.84
CA ASP A 214 1.99 -26.06 -14.76
C ASP A 214 2.05 -24.53 -14.85
N PHE A 215 3.08 -23.92 -14.26
CA PHE A 215 3.24 -22.46 -14.21
C PHE A 215 4.36 -22.02 -15.16
N THR A 216 4.16 -20.94 -15.91
CA THR A 216 5.26 -20.21 -16.54
C THR A 216 6.08 -19.53 -15.43
N GLN A 217 7.20 -20.15 -15.08
CA GLN A 217 8.03 -19.80 -13.93
C GLN A 217 8.82 -18.51 -14.19
N VAL A 218 8.61 -17.49 -13.37
CA VAL A 218 9.52 -16.34 -13.32
C VAL A 218 10.56 -16.60 -12.24
N ARG A 219 11.78 -16.87 -12.70
CA ARG A 219 12.95 -17.17 -11.87
C ARG A 219 13.32 -15.92 -11.06
N LEU A 220 13.05 -15.91 -9.75
CA LEU A 220 13.75 -15.01 -8.82
C LEU A 220 15.21 -15.48 -8.72
N SER A 221 16.03 -15.11 -9.69
CA SER A 221 17.45 -15.50 -9.71
C SER A 221 18.17 -14.88 -8.51
N HIS A 222 18.64 -15.73 -7.61
CA HIS A 222 19.62 -15.41 -6.55
C HIS A 222 19.29 -14.15 -5.74
N GLN A 223 18.26 -14.20 -4.90
CA GLN A 223 18.15 -13.24 -3.79
C GLN A 223 18.68 -13.88 -2.50
N THR A 224 19.91 -13.50 -2.14
CA THR A 224 20.48 -13.79 -0.83
C THR A 224 19.62 -13.09 0.22
N MET A 225 18.74 -13.83 0.89
CA MET A 225 18.01 -13.29 2.03
C MET A 225 19.00 -12.94 3.14
N VAL A 226 19.08 -11.64 3.42
CA VAL A 226 19.81 -11.10 4.56
C VAL A 226 19.03 -11.50 5.81
N ARG A 227 19.63 -12.36 6.64
CA ARG A 227 19.18 -12.65 8.01
C ARG A 227 18.87 -11.35 8.75
N ASN A 228 17.60 -11.04 9.00
CA ASN A 228 17.21 -9.88 9.80
C ASN A 228 16.01 -10.18 10.70
N ASN A 229 16.22 -9.98 12.00
CA ASN A 229 15.20 -10.06 13.04
C ASN A 229 14.33 -8.80 13.07
N ALA A 230 13.07 -8.96 13.50
CA ALA A 230 12.15 -7.89 13.91
C ALA A 230 12.00 -6.72 12.92
N THR A 231 12.27 -6.95 11.64
CA THR A 231 12.15 -5.96 10.60
C THR A 231 11.51 -6.63 9.41
N CYS A 232 10.38 -6.09 8.98
CA CYS A 232 9.80 -6.48 7.72
C CYS A 232 10.78 -6.15 6.59
N THR A 233 10.95 -7.09 5.68
CA THR A 233 11.85 -6.98 4.53
C THR A 233 11.05 -7.16 3.26
N LEU A 234 11.41 -6.41 2.23
CA LEU A 234 10.89 -6.63 0.88
C LEU A 234 11.90 -7.39 0.03
N GLY A 235 11.41 -8.10 -0.98
CA GLY A 235 12.23 -8.58 -2.08
C GLY A 235 12.93 -7.41 -2.76
N LYS A 236 14.06 -7.67 -3.41
CA LYS A 236 14.81 -6.63 -4.14
C LYS A 236 14.11 -6.23 -5.43
N GLU A 237 13.45 -7.18 -6.07
CA GLU A 237 12.75 -7.02 -7.33
C GLU A 237 11.25 -6.87 -7.06
N GLY A 238 10.69 -5.79 -7.61
CA GLY A 238 9.27 -5.51 -7.59
C GLY A 238 8.64 -5.84 -8.93
N PHE A 239 7.34 -6.14 -8.90
CA PHE A 239 6.56 -6.56 -10.06
C PHE A 239 5.45 -5.55 -10.30
N SER A 240 5.37 -5.05 -11.53
CA SER A 240 4.51 -3.93 -11.93
C SER A 240 3.44 -4.30 -12.96
N SER A 241 3.55 -5.51 -13.51
CA SER A 241 2.71 -6.14 -14.51
C SER A 241 3.14 -7.61 -14.57
N GLN A 242 2.27 -8.51 -15.01
CA GLN A 242 2.48 -9.97 -15.06
C GLN A 242 2.16 -10.74 -13.77
N LYS A 243 2.12 -12.07 -13.93
CA LYS A 243 1.94 -13.05 -12.87
C LYS A 243 3.30 -13.46 -12.32
N PHE A 244 3.41 -13.64 -11.01
CA PHE A 244 4.63 -14.18 -10.40
C PHE A 244 4.31 -15.14 -9.26
N TYR A 245 5.25 -16.04 -9.01
CA TYR A 245 5.14 -17.08 -8.01
C TYR A 245 6.47 -17.23 -7.27
N TYR A 246 6.41 -17.42 -5.95
CA TYR A 246 7.58 -17.78 -5.17
C TYR A 246 7.20 -18.67 -3.99
N GLU A 247 8.12 -19.55 -3.60
CA GLU A 247 7.95 -20.46 -2.48
C GLU A 247 8.84 -20.04 -1.32
N VAL A 248 8.30 -20.18 -0.11
CA VAL A 248 9.00 -19.84 1.12
C VAL A 248 8.88 -21.01 2.08
N GLN A 249 10.02 -21.57 2.46
CA GLN A 249 10.09 -22.45 3.60
C GLN A 249 9.85 -21.61 4.87
N VAL A 250 8.75 -21.93 5.55
CA VAL A 250 8.32 -21.25 6.77
C VAL A 250 8.66 -22.12 7.98
N SER A 251 9.11 -21.49 9.06
CA SER A 251 9.41 -22.20 10.30
C SER A 251 9.33 -21.23 11.48
N GLY A 252 9.40 -21.75 12.69
CA GLY A 252 9.32 -20.95 13.91
C GLY A 252 7.92 -20.83 14.50
N MET A 253 7.77 -19.81 15.34
CA MET A 253 6.62 -19.58 16.21
C MET A 253 5.77 -18.41 15.73
N GLU A 254 6.39 -17.47 15.03
CA GLU A 254 5.76 -16.27 14.52
C GLU A 254 6.37 -15.87 13.18
N TRP A 255 5.54 -15.48 12.23
CA TRP A 255 5.98 -14.87 10.97
C TRP A 255 4.80 -14.20 10.25
N ASP A 256 5.10 -13.27 9.35
CA ASP A 256 4.18 -12.74 8.34
C ASP A 256 4.80 -12.93 6.96
N LEU A 257 3.96 -13.33 6.00
CA LEU A 257 4.39 -13.64 4.64
C LEU A 257 3.34 -13.14 3.65
N GLY A 258 3.78 -12.57 2.54
CA GLY A 258 2.92 -12.20 1.44
C GLY A 258 3.56 -11.13 0.58
N VAL A 259 2.79 -10.18 0.09
CA VAL A 259 3.31 -9.09 -0.74
C VAL A 259 2.92 -7.74 -0.18
N ALA A 260 3.67 -6.71 -0.55
CA ALA A 260 3.36 -5.35 -0.17
C ALA A 260 3.66 -4.37 -1.30
N LYS A 261 2.97 -3.22 -1.27
CA LYS A 261 3.19 -2.13 -2.22
C LYS A 261 4.58 -1.49 -2.05
N GLU A 262 5.07 -0.82 -3.08
CA GLU A 262 6.35 -0.10 -3.03
C GLU A 262 6.38 0.99 -1.95
N SER A 263 5.31 1.79 -1.87
CA SER A 263 5.18 2.98 -1.02
C SER A 263 4.84 2.72 0.45
N ILE A 264 4.82 1.47 0.91
CA ILE A 264 4.49 1.14 2.31
C ILE A 264 5.41 1.85 3.31
N ASP A 265 4.85 2.23 4.45
CA ASP A 265 5.64 2.63 5.62
C ASP A 265 6.19 1.38 6.30
N ARG A 266 7.51 1.29 6.51
CA ARG A 266 8.17 0.05 6.99
C ARG A 266 8.67 0.16 8.43
N LYS A 267 8.23 1.19 9.15
CA LYS A 267 8.76 1.55 10.47
C LYS A 267 7.64 2.01 11.39
N GLY A 268 7.73 1.56 12.64
CA GLY A 268 6.72 1.82 13.66
C GLY A 268 5.75 0.65 13.80
N ASP A 269 4.68 0.87 14.55
CA ASP A 269 3.57 -0.07 14.67
C ASP A 269 2.69 0.06 13.42
N ILE A 270 2.63 -0.99 12.61
CA ILE A 270 1.97 -0.98 11.30
C ILE A 270 0.86 -2.01 11.31
N GLY A 271 -0.37 -1.57 11.03
CA GLY A 271 -1.47 -2.49 10.75
C GLY A 271 -1.27 -3.15 9.40
N LEU A 272 -0.99 -4.44 9.37
CA LEU A 272 -0.92 -5.21 8.12
C LEU A 272 -2.35 -5.44 7.62
N ASN A 273 -2.71 -4.83 6.49
CA ASN A 273 -3.97 -5.05 5.77
C ASN A 273 -3.90 -4.42 4.35
N PRO A 274 -4.87 -4.70 3.45
CA PRO A 274 -4.86 -4.19 2.08
C PRO A 274 -4.96 -2.66 1.99
N GLU A 275 -5.67 -1.99 2.92
CA GLU A 275 -5.80 -0.52 2.95
C GLU A 275 -4.42 0.13 3.18
N ASN A 276 -3.58 -0.51 3.99
CA ASN A 276 -2.20 -0.10 4.25
C ASN A 276 -1.19 -0.64 3.24
N GLY A 277 -1.64 -1.34 2.19
CA GLY A 277 -0.79 -1.84 1.11
C GLY A 277 -0.10 -3.18 1.39
N TYR A 278 -0.65 -3.99 2.29
CA TYR A 278 -0.14 -5.33 2.60
C TYR A 278 -1.17 -6.41 2.30
N TRP A 279 -0.74 -7.48 1.64
CA TRP A 279 -1.54 -8.69 1.43
C TRP A 279 -0.74 -9.86 1.98
N THR A 280 -0.99 -10.18 3.24
CA THR A 280 -0.16 -11.11 4.00
C THR A 280 -1.02 -12.09 4.80
N ILE A 281 -0.47 -13.27 5.04
CA ILE A 281 -0.93 -14.21 6.06
C ILE A 281 0.12 -14.29 7.16
N TRP A 282 -0.29 -14.72 8.36
CA TRP A 282 0.62 -14.80 9.49
C TRP A 282 0.44 -16.04 10.34
N LEU A 283 1.50 -16.35 11.09
CA LEU A 283 1.50 -17.27 12.23
C LEU A 283 1.79 -16.49 13.51
N ARG A 284 1.02 -16.74 14.58
CA ARG A 284 1.32 -16.32 15.96
C ARG A 284 1.09 -17.47 16.92
N ASN A 285 1.67 -17.37 18.12
CA ASN A 285 1.47 -18.34 19.19
C ASN A 285 1.76 -19.82 18.81
N ARG A 286 2.52 -20.05 17.72
CA ARG A 286 2.93 -21.35 17.13
C ARG A 286 1.90 -22.07 16.26
N ASP A 287 0.61 -21.81 16.41
CA ASP A 287 -0.49 -22.53 15.77
C ASP A 287 -1.68 -21.66 15.35
N GLU A 288 -1.68 -20.36 15.65
CA GLU A 288 -2.73 -19.44 15.20
C GLU A 288 -2.35 -18.86 13.84
N TYR A 289 -3.24 -19.03 12.87
CA TYR A 289 -3.08 -18.50 11.52
C TYR A 289 -4.22 -17.54 11.19
N ALA A 290 -3.91 -16.43 10.53
CA ALA A 290 -4.92 -15.57 9.95
C ALA A 290 -4.43 -14.89 8.66
N ALA A 291 -5.38 -14.49 7.82
CA ALA A 291 -5.12 -13.55 6.74
C ALA A 291 -5.35 -12.12 7.25
N ASN A 292 -4.40 -11.24 6.95
CA ASN A 292 -4.46 -9.81 7.24
C ASN A 292 -5.37 -9.11 6.23
N ASP A 293 -6.68 -9.32 6.34
CA ASP A 293 -7.69 -8.54 5.65
C ASP A 293 -8.11 -7.33 6.52
N ARG A 294 -9.02 -6.47 6.03
CA ARG A 294 -9.56 -5.32 6.78
C ARG A 294 -10.01 -5.69 8.18
N THR A 295 -10.62 -6.87 8.31
CA THR A 295 -10.81 -7.56 9.58
C THR A 295 -10.02 -8.86 9.49
N PRO A 296 -9.10 -9.16 10.42
CA PRO A 296 -8.32 -10.39 10.37
C PRO A 296 -9.23 -11.61 10.22
N VAL A 297 -8.92 -12.47 9.25
CA VAL A 297 -9.69 -13.67 8.93
C VAL A 297 -8.94 -14.90 9.47
N PRO A 298 -9.41 -15.56 10.54
CA PRO A 298 -8.78 -16.77 11.05
C PRO A 298 -8.74 -17.87 9.98
N LEU A 299 -7.59 -18.54 9.85
CA LEU A 299 -7.36 -19.60 8.88
C LEU A 299 -7.32 -20.95 9.60
N THR A 300 -8.17 -21.88 9.16
CA THR A 300 -8.17 -23.26 9.66
C THR A 300 -7.32 -24.12 8.73
N LEU A 301 -6.09 -24.40 9.13
CA LEU A 301 -5.16 -25.27 8.39
C LEU A 301 -5.28 -26.71 8.88
N LYS A 302 -5.25 -27.68 7.95
CA LYS A 302 -5.29 -29.12 8.30
C LYS A 302 -4.03 -29.56 9.02
N GLU A 303 -2.89 -29.03 8.57
CA GLU A 303 -1.56 -29.30 9.08
C GLU A 303 -0.74 -28.01 9.07
N LYS A 304 0.36 -27.99 9.83
CA LYS A 304 1.27 -26.85 9.86
C LYS A 304 2.06 -26.80 8.54
N PRO A 305 1.94 -25.71 7.74
CA PRO A 305 2.65 -25.63 6.47
C PRO A 305 4.14 -25.58 6.74
N VAL A 306 4.90 -26.40 6.02
CA VAL A 306 6.38 -26.35 6.00
C VAL A 306 6.86 -25.40 4.91
N LYS A 307 6.08 -25.27 3.84
CA LYS A 307 6.38 -24.43 2.69
C LYS A 307 5.10 -23.78 2.17
N VAL A 308 5.16 -22.46 2.02
CA VAL A 308 4.05 -21.65 1.52
C VAL A 308 4.41 -21.09 0.16
N GLY A 309 3.56 -21.35 -0.82
CA GLY A 309 3.63 -20.76 -2.15
C GLY A 309 2.80 -19.49 -2.19
N VAL A 310 3.35 -18.41 -2.73
CA VAL A 310 2.66 -17.14 -2.93
C VAL A 310 2.57 -16.87 -4.42
N PHE A 311 1.34 -16.82 -4.92
CA PHE A 311 1.02 -16.51 -6.30
C PHE A 311 0.39 -15.12 -6.38
N VAL A 312 0.80 -14.34 -7.36
CA VAL A 312 0.22 -13.03 -7.64
C VAL A 312 -0.15 -12.95 -9.11
N ASP A 313 -1.39 -12.55 -9.37
CA ASP A 313 -1.86 -12.11 -10.67
C ASP A 313 -2.10 -10.60 -10.59
N PHE A 314 -1.13 -9.82 -11.08
CA PHE A 314 -1.19 -8.36 -10.97
C PHE A 314 -2.38 -7.78 -11.73
N GLU A 315 -2.60 -8.25 -12.96
CA GLU A 315 -3.70 -7.77 -13.81
C GLU A 315 -5.04 -8.34 -13.35
N GLY A 316 -5.06 -9.60 -12.89
CA GLY A 316 -6.25 -10.25 -12.35
C GLY A 316 -6.65 -9.79 -10.94
N GLY A 317 -5.85 -8.93 -10.28
CA GLY A 317 -6.17 -8.44 -8.94
C GLY A 317 -6.20 -9.54 -7.87
N LEU A 318 -5.33 -10.54 -7.99
CA LEU A 318 -5.36 -11.75 -7.16
C LEU A 318 -4.02 -11.97 -6.45
N ILE A 319 -4.06 -12.26 -5.16
CA ILE A 319 -2.94 -12.86 -4.41
C ILE A 319 -3.45 -14.13 -3.76
N SER A 320 -2.77 -15.26 -3.98
CA SER A 320 -3.16 -16.55 -3.43
C SER A 320 -2.01 -17.22 -2.68
N PHE A 321 -2.35 -17.88 -1.58
CA PHE A 321 -1.44 -18.62 -0.72
C PHE A 321 -1.77 -20.10 -0.77
N TYR A 322 -0.74 -20.95 -0.84
CA TYR A 322 -0.89 -22.40 -0.92
C TYR A 322 0.07 -23.08 0.04
N ASP A 323 -0.39 -24.17 0.66
CA ASP A 323 0.51 -25.15 1.26
C ASP A 323 1.09 -26.00 0.12
N VAL A 324 2.39 -25.85 -0.13
CA VAL A 324 3.05 -26.49 -1.29
C VAL A 324 3.11 -28.00 -1.11
N GLU A 325 3.39 -28.47 0.11
CA GLU A 325 3.58 -29.88 0.38
C GLU A 325 2.24 -30.62 0.41
N ALA A 326 1.25 -30.04 1.08
CA ALA A 326 -0.09 -30.61 1.17
C ALA A 326 -0.97 -30.29 -0.05
N ARG A 327 -0.46 -29.48 -0.99
CA ARG A 327 -1.10 -29.11 -2.27
C ARG A 327 -2.52 -28.57 -2.12
N TYR A 328 -2.77 -27.76 -1.09
CA TYR A 328 -4.07 -27.13 -0.91
C TYR A 328 -3.96 -25.62 -0.80
N HIS A 329 -5.01 -24.95 -1.26
CA HIS A 329 -5.20 -23.52 -1.16
C HIS A 329 -5.44 -23.10 0.29
N ILE A 330 -4.70 -22.09 0.75
CA ILE A 330 -4.82 -21.53 2.10
C ILE A 330 -5.82 -20.36 2.09
N TYR A 331 -5.57 -19.35 1.26
CA TYR A 331 -6.36 -18.12 1.22
C TYR A 331 -6.08 -17.32 -0.05
N SER A 332 -7.06 -16.53 -0.50
CA SER A 332 -6.88 -15.58 -1.61
C SER A 332 -7.46 -14.20 -1.29
N PHE A 333 -6.67 -13.17 -1.56
CA PHE A 333 -7.16 -11.81 -1.72
C PHE A 333 -7.60 -11.64 -3.17
N THR A 334 -8.88 -11.36 -3.39
CA THR A 334 -9.49 -11.23 -4.73
C THR A 334 -10.00 -9.81 -4.96
N GLY A 335 -10.18 -9.42 -6.22
CA GLY A 335 -10.73 -8.09 -6.57
C GLY A 335 -9.83 -6.93 -6.15
N GLN A 336 -8.53 -7.15 -6.07
CA GLN A 336 -7.56 -6.13 -5.67
C GLN A 336 -7.16 -5.27 -6.87
N SER A 337 -6.82 -4.01 -6.61
CA SER A 337 -6.21 -3.13 -7.60
C SER A 337 -4.83 -2.68 -7.10
N PHE A 338 -3.81 -2.87 -7.93
CA PHE A 338 -2.42 -2.57 -7.60
C PHE A 338 -1.97 -1.33 -8.38
N PRO A 339 -1.98 -0.13 -7.76
CA PRO A 339 -1.61 1.11 -8.44
C PRO A 339 -0.09 1.29 -8.59
N GLU A 340 0.70 0.40 -7.98
CA GLU A 340 2.15 0.49 -7.91
C GLU A 340 2.76 -0.91 -7.81
N ASN A 341 4.08 -0.98 -7.88
CA ASN A 341 4.83 -2.23 -7.86
C ASN A 341 4.57 -3.00 -6.56
N LEU A 342 4.40 -4.31 -6.69
CA LEU A 342 4.33 -5.25 -5.58
C LEU A 342 5.68 -5.90 -5.36
N TYR A 343 6.05 -6.02 -4.09
CA TYR A 343 7.28 -6.69 -3.69
C TYR A 343 6.93 -7.86 -2.76
N PRO A 344 7.64 -9.01 -2.89
CA PRO A 344 7.60 -10.05 -1.89
C PRO A 344 7.89 -9.47 -0.51
N TYR A 345 7.12 -9.86 0.50
CA TYR A 345 7.18 -9.34 1.86
C TYR A 345 7.45 -10.48 2.84
N PHE A 346 8.41 -10.27 3.73
CA PHE A 346 8.86 -11.25 4.72
C PHE A 346 9.06 -10.60 6.07
N SER A 347 8.44 -11.16 7.10
CA SER A 347 8.64 -10.78 8.50
C SER A 347 8.79 -12.06 9.33
N PRO A 348 10.02 -12.43 9.75
CA PRO A 348 10.23 -13.67 10.52
C PRO A 348 9.86 -13.56 12.01
N GLY A 349 9.22 -12.47 12.44
CA GLY A 349 8.92 -12.21 13.85
C GLY A 349 10.14 -11.76 14.68
N GLU A 350 9.93 -11.51 15.97
CA GLU A 350 11.00 -11.09 16.89
C GLU A 350 11.79 -12.29 17.40
N CYS A 351 13.12 -12.27 17.24
CA CYS A 351 13.99 -13.26 17.88
C CYS A 351 14.35 -12.79 19.29
N LYS A 352 13.67 -13.33 20.31
CA LYS A 352 13.96 -13.02 21.72
C LYS A 352 14.79 -14.14 22.34
N LYS A 353 16.02 -13.83 22.79
CA LYS A 353 16.90 -14.75 23.54
C LYS A 353 17.11 -16.11 22.83
N GLY A 354 17.18 -16.11 21.49
CA GLY A 354 17.36 -17.32 20.68
C GLY A 354 16.07 -18.07 20.30
N GLN A 355 14.91 -17.65 20.79
CA GLN A 355 13.60 -18.13 20.33
C GLN A 355 13.26 -17.49 18.98
N ASN A 356 12.54 -18.22 18.12
CA ASN A 356 12.19 -17.80 16.75
C ASN A 356 13.41 -17.42 15.87
N SER A 357 14.51 -18.14 16.02
CA SER A 357 15.80 -17.89 15.35
C SER A 357 15.91 -18.46 13.94
N HIS A 358 14.88 -19.16 13.45
CA HIS A 358 14.89 -19.75 12.11
C HIS A 358 14.42 -18.71 11.08
N PRO A 359 15.17 -18.51 9.98
CA PRO A 359 14.78 -17.55 8.96
C PRO A 359 13.61 -18.08 8.11
N LEU A 360 12.90 -17.16 7.45
CA LEU A 360 12.12 -17.46 6.26
C LEU A 360 13.09 -17.65 5.09
N ILE A 361 13.00 -18.78 4.39
CA ILE A 361 13.92 -19.15 3.31
C ILE A 361 13.14 -19.20 2.02
N ILE A 362 13.46 -18.31 1.07
CA ILE A 362 12.93 -18.39 -0.29
C ILE A 362 13.58 -19.61 -0.95
N THR A 363 12.76 -20.55 -1.42
CA THR A 363 13.25 -21.76 -2.09
C THR A 363 13.26 -21.56 -3.60
N PRO A 364 14.28 -22.06 -4.32
CA PRO A 364 14.21 -22.16 -5.76
C PRO A 364 13.01 -23.01 -6.15
N VAL A 365 12.27 -22.57 -7.16
CA VAL A 365 11.24 -23.38 -7.80
C VAL A 365 11.90 -24.03 -9.00
N ASP A 366 12.04 -25.35 -8.97
CA ASP A 366 12.68 -26.10 -10.06
C ASP A 366 11.76 -26.13 -11.29
N SER A 367 12.35 -25.98 -12.48
CA SER A 367 11.66 -26.19 -13.76
C SER A 367 11.26 -27.65 -13.89
N VAL A 368 9.97 -27.91 -14.00
CA VAL A 368 9.54 -29.17 -14.62
C VAL A 368 9.69 -28.92 -16.12
N GLU A 369 10.66 -29.61 -16.74
CA GLU A 369 10.89 -29.57 -18.20
C GLU A 369 9.70 -30.11 -18.99
#